data_AF-A3JK23-F1
#
_entry.id   AF-A3JK23-F1
#
_cell.length_a   1.000
_cell.length_b   1.000
_cell.length_c   1.000
_cell.angle_alpha   90.00
_cell.angle_beta   90.00
_cell.angle_gamma   90.00
#
_symmetry.space_group_name_H-M   'P 1'
#
loop_
_entity.id
_entity.type
_entity.pdbx_description
1 polymer ?
#
loop_
_entity_poly.entity_id
_entity_poly.type
_entity_poly.pdbx_seq_one_letter_code
_entity_poly.pdbx_strand_id
1 'polypeptide(L)'
;MTDSKSTAQQRNAKPTADDRRKVFMDAYNELADSYSPMQIGFLFGLGHTQTRSELDRKLRDPELPSHRRTTMMDALTIQMLVLLHRQGFDLAGFTFSDQGKLAQAPLRPIKRV
;
A
#
# COMPACT_ATOMS: atom_id res chain seq x y z
N MET A 1 -21.53 40.62 -6.50
CA MET A 1 -20.06 40.53 -6.31
C MET A 1 -19.85 40.60 -4.81
N THR A 2 -19.43 39.58 -4.08
CA THR A 2 -18.30 38.67 -4.30
C THR A 2 -18.46 37.50 -3.31
N ASP A 3 -18.50 36.26 -3.78
CA ASP A 3 -18.22 35.09 -2.94
C ASP A 3 -17.54 34.02 -3.81
N SER A 4 -16.28 34.28 -4.14
CA SER A 4 -15.44 33.36 -4.91
C SER A 4 -14.12 33.03 -4.19
N LYS A 5 -14.01 33.34 -2.90
CA LYS A 5 -12.78 33.09 -2.11
C LYS A 5 -12.76 31.75 -1.37
N SER A 6 -13.84 30.98 -1.40
CA SER A 6 -13.94 29.73 -0.62
C SER A 6 -13.23 28.52 -1.28
N THR A 7 -13.14 28.49 -2.61
CA THR A 7 -12.75 27.24 -3.33
C THR A 7 -11.24 27.10 -3.59
N ALA A 8 -10.46 28.19 -3.49
CA ALA A 8 -9.04 28.19 -3.86
C ALA A 8 -8.10 27.76 -2.71
N GLN A 9 -8.51 27.93 -1.45
CA GLN A 9 -7.66 27.63 -0.28
C GLN A 9 -7.65 26.15 0.15
N GLN A 10 -8.59 25.33 -0.33
CA GLN A 10 -8.64 23.90 0.00
C GLN A 10 -7.65 23.03 -0.80
N ARG A 11 -7.02 23.55 -1.86
CA ARG A 11 -6.17 22.74 -2.76
C ARG A 11 -4.74 22.47 -2.26
N ASN A 12 -4.32 23.04 -1.14
CA ASN A 12 -2.95 22.93 -0.62
C ASN A 12 -2.85 22.39 0.83
N ALA A 13 -3.92 21.78 1.36
CA ALA A 13 -3.82 21.12 2.66
C ALA A 13 -2.91 19.89 2.54
N LYS A 14 -1.79 19.88 3.28
CA LYS A 14 -0.95 18.68 3.38
C LYS A 14 -1.82 17.53 3.95
N PRO A 15 -1.79 16.33 3.36
CA PRO A 15 -2.58 15.21 3.84
C PRO A 15 -2.31 14.96 5.32
N THR A 16 -3.38 14.80 6.10
CA THR A 16 -3.27 14.51 7.54
C THR A 16 -2.78 13.08 7.77
N ALA A 17 -2.47 12.74 9.03
CA ALA A 17 -2.15 11.37 9.39
C ALA A 17 -3.33 10.42 9.16
N ASP A 18 -4.56 10.91 9.37
CA ASP A 18 -5.78 10.14 9.23
C ASP A 18 -6.12 9.91 7.75
N ASP A 19 -5.90 10.92 6.89
CA ASP A 19 -6.03 10.76 5.44
C ASP A 19 -5.10 9.66 4.91
N ARG A 20 -3.85 9.65 5.38
CA ARG A 20 -2.87 8.61 4.98
C ARG A 20 -3.28 7.24 5.49
N ARG A 21 -3.77 7.14 6.73
CA ARG A 21 -4.27 5.88 7.28
C ARG A 21 -5.44 5.38 6.45
N LYS A 22 -6.39 6.25 6.11
CA LYS A 22 -7.54 5.88 5.28
C LYS A 22 -7.09 5.31 3.93
N VAL A 23 -6.26 6.04 3.19
CA VAL A 23 -5.72 5.60 1.89
C VAL A 23 -5.00 4.26 2.02
N PHE A 24 -4.22 4.08 3.08
CA PHE A 24 -3.52 2.83 3.33
C PHE A 24 -4.46 1.66 3.61
N MET A 25 -5.48 1.85 4.44
CA MET A 25 -6.45 0.81 4.78
C MET A 25 -7.30 0.43 3.56
N ASP A 26 -7.75 1.41 2.77
CA ASP A 26 -8.50 1.16 1.53
C ASP A 26 -7.67 0.31 0.54
N ALA A 27 -6.40 0.69 0.34
CA ALA A 27 -5.48 -0.06 -0.53
C ALA A 27 -5.15 -1.47 0.00
N TYR A 28 -4.97 -1.61 1.32
CA TYR A 28 -4.76 -2.92 1.94
C TYR A 28 -5.97 -3.84 1.74
N ASN A 29 -7.18 -3.33 1.99
CA ASN A 29 -8.40 -4.12 1.84
C ASN A 29 -8.61 -4.59 0.40
N GLU A 30 -8.33 -3.74 -0.60
CA GLU A 30 -8.38 -4.13 -2.01
C GLU A 30 -7.42 -5.29 -2.34
N LEU A 31 -6.19 -5.26 -1.80
CA LEU A 31 -5.23 -6.34 -2.00
C LEU A 31 -5.60 -7.61 -1.22
N ALA A 32 -6.23 -7.47 -0.06
CA ALA A 32 -6.58 -8.57 0.83
C ALA A 32 -7.60 -9.55 0.22
N ASP A 33 -8.37 -9.11 -0.78
CA ASP A 33 -9.29 -9.97 -1.53
C ASP A 33 -8.54 -10.99 -2.43
N SER A 34 -7.31 -10.68 -2.83
CA SER A 34 -6.52 -11.49 -3.77
C SER A 34 -5.26 -12.11 -3.16
N TYR A 35 -4.73 -11.52 -2.09
CA TYR A 35 -3.46 -11.92 -1.50
C TYR A 35 -3.58 -12.08 0.01
N SER A 36 -2.89 -13.08 0.55
CA SER A 36 -2.78 -13.24 2.00
C SER A 36 -2.06 -12.05 2.65
N PRO A 37 -2.36 -11.73 3.92
CA PRO A 37 -1.62 -10.68 4.64
C PRO A 37 -0.11 -10.89 4.66
N MET A 38 0.34 -12.16 4.61
CA MET A 38 1.76 -12.51 4.56
C MET A 38 2.41 -12.05 3.25
N GLN A 39 1.75 -12.30 2.11
CA GLN A 39 2.22 -11.87 0.79
C GLN A 39 2.26 -10.34 0.68
N ILE A 40 1.20 -9.67 1.15
CA ILE A 40 1.13 -8.21 1.16
C ILE A 40 2.24 -7.64 2.05
N GLY A 41 2.43 -8.22 3.25
CA GLY A 41 3.46 -7.78 4.20
C GLY A 41 4.88 -7.96 3.66
N PHE A 42 5.15 -9.08 2.99
CA PHE A 42 6.43 -9.35 2.34
C PHE A 42 6.75 -8.28 1.29
N LEU A 43 5.81 -7.99 0.39
CA LEU A 43 6.01 -7.00 -0.68
C LEU A 43 6.06 -5.57 -0.15
N PHE A 44 5.24 -5.26 0.85
CA PHE A 44 5.24 -3.96 1.52
C PHE A 44 6.58 -3.71 2.21
N GLY A 45 7.20 -4.75 2.78
CA GLY A 45 8.57 -4.73 3.31
C GLY A 45 9.68 -4.91 2.26
N LEU A 46 9.37 -4.78 0.96
CA LEU A 46 10.28 -4.95 -0.18
C LEU A 46 11.04 -6.29 -0.19
N GLY A 47 10.42 -7.35 0.31
CA GLY A 47 10.94 -8.72 0.28
C GLY A 47 12.14 -8.98 1.19
N HIS A 48 12.69 -7.97 1.87
CA HIS A 48 13.95 -8.13 2.61
C HIS A 48 13.77 -8.72 4.00
N THR A 49 12.65 -8.45 4.67
CA THR A 49 12.51 -8.83 6.08
C THR A 49 11.75 -10.12 6.33
N GLN A 50 11.10 -10.74 5.32
CA GLN A 50 10.14 -11.86 5.50
C GLN A 50 9.09 -11.64 6.62
N THR A 51 9.04 -10.47 7.23
CA THR A 51 8.28 -10.22 8.44
C THR A 51 7.10 -9.33 8.09
N ARG A 52 5.91 -9.87 8.35
CA ARG A 52 4.64 -9.13 8.35
C ARG A 52 4.60 -7.99 9.37
N SER A 53 5.62 -7.88 10.24
CA SER A 53 5.67 -7.01 11.41
C SER A 53 5.39 -5.54 11.08
N GLU A 54 6.00 -4.99 10.02
CA GLU A 54 5.82 -3.59 9.69
C GLU A 54 4.41 -3.29 9.19
N LEU A 55 3.85 -4.16 8.33
CA LEU A 55 2.46 -4.06 7.91
C LEU A 55 1.50 -4.18 9.09
N ASP A 56 1.69 -5.21 9.92
CA ASP A 56 0.83 -5.49 11.09
C ASP A 56 0.78 -4.31 12.05
N ARG A 57 1.90 -3.61 12.27
CA ARG A 57 1.95 -2.44 13.15
C ARG A 57 1.12 -1.27 12.62
N LYS A 58 0.92 -1.17 11.31
CA LYS A 58 0.05 -0.16 10.69
C LYS A 58 -1.43 -0.56 10.79
N LEU A 59 -1.72 -1.85 10.68
CA LEU A 59 -3.09 -2.40 10.72
C LEU A 59 -3.69 -2.46 12.13
N ARG A 60 -2.86 -2.44 13.18
CA ARG A 60 -3.31 -2.42 14.57
C ARG A 60 -4.22 -1.24 14.89
N ASP A 61 -4.99 -1.41 15.96
CA ASP A 61 -5.74 -0.36 16.63
C ASP A 61 -4.79 0.83 16.97
N PRO A 62 -5.13 2.06 16.56
CA PRO A 62 -4.33 3.26 16.84
C PRO A 62 -4.04 3.53 18.32
N GLU A 63 -4.90 3.05 19.22
CA GLU A 63 -4.77 3.28 20.67
C GLU A 63 -3.71 2.38 21.32
N LEU A 64 -3.24 1.34 20.61
CA LEU A 64 -2.24 0.41 21.15
C LEU A 64 -0.83 1.01 21.09
N PRO A 65 0.02 0.88 22.15
CA PRO A 65 1.40 1.39 22.15
C PRO A 65 2.29 0.81 21.05
N SER A 66 1.93 -0.37 20.55
CA SER A 66 2.66 -1.06 19.49
C SER A 66 2.28 -0.61 18.08
N HIS A 67 1.23 0.22 17.95
CA HIS A 67 0.82 0.83 16.69
C HIS A 67 1.91 1.76 16.15
N ARG A 68 2.06 1.77 14.83
CA ARG A 68 2.90 2.73 14.11
C ARG A 68 2.03 3.48 13.12
N ARG A 69 2.06 4.81 13.19
CA ARG A 69 1.33 5.67 12.26
C ARG A 69 1.78 5.42 10.82
N THR A 70 0.84 5.56 9.90
CA THR A 70 1.07 5.50 8.46
C THR A 70 1.81 6.76 8.00
N THR A 71 3.01 6.56 7.47
CA THR A 71 3.82 7.61 6.84
C THR A 71 3.37 7.84 5.39
N MET A 72 3.89 8.90 4.76
CA MET A 72 3.65 9.11 3.32
C MET A 72 4.20 7.96 2.49
N MET A 73 5.39 7.45 2.83
CA MET A 73 5.99 6.32 2.12
C MET A 73 5.15 5.05 2.24
N ASP A 74 4.59 4.78 3.42
CA ASP A 74 3.69 3.63 3.61
C ASP A 74 2.48 3.71 2.67
N ALA A 75 1.83 4.88 2.60
CA ALA A 75 0.68 5.10 1.73
C ALA A 75 1.04 4.99 0.24
N LEU A 76 2.23 5.45 -0.16
CA LEU A 76 2.70 5.34 -1.55
C LEU A 76 3.06 3.89 -1.90
N THR A 77 3.76 3.17 -1.03
CA THR A 77 4.17 1.78 -1.26
C THR A 77 2.96 0.87 -1.46
N ILE A 78 1.96 0.93 -0.57
CA ILE A 78 0.77 0.07 -0.69
C ILE A 78 -0.06 0.43 -1.94
N GLN A 79 -0.15 1.71 -2.30
CA GLN A 79 -0.84 2.13 -3.53
C GLN A 79 -0.10 1.69 -4.79
N MET A 80 1.23 1.64 -4.77
CA MET A 80 2.01 1.09 -5.88
C MET A 80 1.69 -0.40 -6.08
N LEU A 81 1.52 -1.17 -5.00
CA LEU A 81 1.10 -2.57 -5.09
C LEU A 81 -0.30 -2.70 -5.70
N VAL A 82 -1.25 -1.84 -5.32
CA VAL A 82 -2.58 -1.77 -5.95
C VAL A 82 -2.48 -1.45 -7.44
N LEU A 83 -1.64 -0.49 -7.83
CA LEU A 83 -1.44 -0.14 -9.23
C LEU A 83 -0.92 -1.33 -10.04
N LEU A 84 0.11 -2.03 -9.53
CA LEU A 84 0.67 -3.22 -10.17
C LEU A 84 -0.38 -4.33 -10.27
N HIS A 85 -1.13 -4.58 -9.19
CA HIS A 85 -2.26 -5.51 -9.23
C HIS A 85 -3.23 -5.15 -10.35
N ARG A 86 -3.72 -3.90 -10.40
CA ARG A 86 -4.67 -3.43 -11.43
C ARG A 86 -4.12 -3.51 -12.85
N GLN A 87 -2.81 -3.35 -13.03
CA GLN A 87 -2.13 -3.54 -14.33
C GLN A 87 -2.01 -5.01 -14.74
N GLY A 88 -2.47 -5.94 -13.89
CA GLY A 88 -2.50 -7.37 -14.19
C GLY A 88 -1.27 -8.13 -13.70
N PHE A 89 -0.37 -7.52 -12.93
CA PHE A 89 0.75 -8.24 -12.33
C PHE A 89 0.26 -9.25 -11.29
N ASP A 90 0.92 -10.41 -11.25
CA ASP A 90 0.77 -11.38 -10.18
C ASP A 90 1.79 -11.07 -9.08
N LEU A 91 1.36 -10.30 -8.08
CA LEU A 91 2.19 -9.90 -6.96
C LEU A 91 2.76 -11.11 -6.19
N ALA A 92 2.03 -12.24 -6.13
CA ALA A 92 2.48 -13.43 -5.42
C ALA A 92 3.68 -14.12 -6.11
N GLY A 93 3.81 -13.93 -7.43
CA GLY A 93 4.92 -14.47 -8.21
C GLY A 93 6.15 -13.57 -8.27
N PHE A 94 6.17 -12.46 -7.52
CA PHE A 94 7.34 -11.58 -7.49
C PHE A 94 8.49 -12.27 -6.79
N THR A 95 9.66 -12.24 -7.43
CA THR A 95 10.90 -12.76 -6.85
C THR A 95 11.93 -11.65 -6.74
N PHE A 96 12.77 -11.74 -5.72
CA PHE A 96 13.80 -10.76 -5.43
C PHE A 96 15.16 -11.45 -5.41
N SER A 97 16.20 -10.74 -5.86
CA SER A 97 17.58 -11.20 -5.71
C SER A 97 18.05 -11.08 -4.26
N ASP A 98 19.20 -11.68 -3.95
CA ASP A 98 19.84 -11.59 -2.63
C ASP A 98 20.18 -10.14 -2.21
N GLN A 99 20.24 -9.22 -3.18
CA GLN A 99 20.44 -7.79 -2.94
C GLN A 99 19.13 -7.01 -2.74
N GLY A 100 17.98 -7.69 -2.69
CA GLY A 100 16.66 -7.06 -2.59
C GLY A 100 16.17 -6.38 -3.87
N LYS A 101 16.74 -6.71 -5.03
CA LYS A 101 16.27 -6.18 -6.32
C LYS A 101 15.16 -7.06 -6.86
N LEU A 102 14.12 -6.46 -7.44
CA LEU A 102 13.08 -7.20 -8.15
C LEU A 102 13.72 -7.98 -9.33
N ALA A 103 13.65 -9.30 -9.28
CA ALA A 103 14.20 -10.20 -10.28
C ALA A 103 13.14 -10.62 -11.31
N GLN A 104 11.91 -10.88 -10.84
CA GLN A 104 10.79 -11.24 -11.70
C GLN A 104 9.50 -10.57 -11.23
N ALA A 105 8.70 -10.11 -12.20
CA ALA A 105 7.36 -9.58 -11.99
C ALA A 105 6.40 -10.19 -13.02
N PRO A 106 5.90 -11.42 -12.78
CA PRO A 106 5.02 -12.09 -13.74
C PRO A 106 3.68 -11.37 -13.87
N LEU A 107 3.09 -11.47 -15.06
CA LEU A 107 1.70 -11.09 -15.29
C LEU A 107 0.79 -12.27 -14.93
N ARG A 108 -0.43 -11.97 -14.45
CA ARG A 108 -1.45 -12.97 -14.20
C ARG A 108 -1.78 -13.71 -15.50
N PRO A 109 -1.96 -15.04 -15.46
CA PRO A 109 -2.33 -15.80 -16.65
C PRO A 109 -3.63 -15.24 -17.24
N ILE A 110 -3.59 -14.80 -18.48
CA ILE A 110 -4.80 -14.44 -19.22
C ILE A 110 -5.51 -15.76 -19.51
N LYS A 111 -6.63 -16.05 -18.81
CA LYS A 111 -7.53 -17.13 -19.23
C LYS A 111 -8.04 -16.76 -20.62
N ARG A 112 -7.49 -17.38 -21.66
CA ARG A 112 -8.11 -17.39 -22.98
C ARG A 112 -9.36 -18.26 -22.86
N VAL A 113 -10.51 -17.60 -22.85
CA VAL A 113 -11.81 -18.25 -23.01
C VAL A 113 -11.99 -18.61 -24.47
#